data_AF-A0A318ZN07-F1
#
_entry.id   AF-A0A318ZN07-F1
#
_cell.length_a   1.000
_cell.length_b   1.000
_cell.length_c   1.000
_cell.angle_alpha   90.00
_cell.angle_beta   90.00
_cell.angle_gamma   90.00
#
_symmetry.space_group_name_H-M   'P 1'
#
loop_
_entity.id
_entity.type
_entity.pdbx_description
1 polymer ?
#
loop_
_entity_poly.entity_id
_entity_poly.type
_entity_poly.pdbx_seq_one_letter_code
_entity_poly.pdbx_strand_id
1 'polypeptide(L)'
;MHPDQKGQSHGCTKPTGPKSSNSIVRADSDGSTKKTPIKTTQTVEELKATLSALRSMRPSCTPLEALDQELKNLFEGGVQAASCRCIALRSAVLRGQTTVRLRPRASLNRQLDLPIPSFWNTAFIATTVVLLFASPPDPDATLAALSWLSYELGGVPTMTDIRKYASADLSKRFAQAKKVAIDGKVAKVTVLGVDLVDVEIIDRCEIQSRDMEYTSFAHSFVLAIGREGFRIYEAWREHGYRLDQYLMRGGSRLRTWAESKSFLKSFNKLCQPQKQWSPELNSAYEECFGINLDSFCGKGPLKYPIIPVYRPWVRIFEINDVKVEDIRKFTWEGTL
;
A
#
# COMPACT_ATOMS: atom_id res chain seq x y z
N MET A 1 -22.93 60.33 -14.62
CA MET A 1 -22.76 61.31 -13.53
C MET A 1 -22.04 60.65 -12.37
N HIS A 2 -20.78 61.02 -12.14
CA HIS A 2 -20.19 61.08 -10.79
C HIS A 2 -20.57 62.44 -10.16
N PRO A 3 -20.34 62.75 -8.85
CA PRO A 3 -19.35 62.18 -7.90
C PRO A 3 -19.99 61.82 -6.52
N ASP A 4 -19.34 61.68 -5.34
CA ASP A 4 -17.91 61.79 -4.95
C ASP A 4 -17.48 60.98 -3.68
N GLN A 5 -16.18 61.04 -3.39
CA GLN A 5 -15.38 61.10 -2.12
C GLN A 5 -16.10 61.42 -0.77
N LYS A 6 -15.54 61.26 0.45
CA LYS A 6 -14.17 61.13 1.09
C LYS A 6 -14.38 60.49 2.51
N GLY A 7 -13.44 60.08 3.37
CA GLY A 7 -11.96 60.08 3.45
C GLY A 7 -11.50 59.04 4.53
N GLN A 8 -10.22 58.65 4.66
CA GLN A 8 -9.15 59.27 5.50
C GLN A 8 -9.49 59.40 7.02
N SER A 9 -8.63 59.08 8.01
CA SER A 9 -7.19 58.66 7.98
C SER A 9 -6.64 58.21 9.37
N HIS A 10 -5.41 57.63 9.33
CA HIS A 10 -4.33 57.64 10.36
C HIS A 10 -4.40 56.81 11.66
N GLY A 11 -3.20 56.31 12.06
CA GLY A 11 -2.95 55.58 13.31
C GLY A 11 -1.63 54.78 13.29
N CYS A 12 -0.47 55.44 13.21
CA CYS A 12 0.85 54.80 13.20
C CYS A 12 1.68 55.18 14.44
N THR A 13 2.17 54.20 15.22
CA THR A 13 3.32 54.37 16.13
C THR A 13 3.97 53.04 16.54
N LYS A 14 5.24 52.88 16.13
CA LYS A 14 6.36 52.32 16.91
C LYS A 14 7.24 53.54 17.33
N PRO A 15 8.40 53.43 18.04
CA PRO A 15 9.10 52.27 18.61
C PRO A 15 9.58 52.49 20.08
N THR A 16 10.44 51.58 20.59
CA THR A 16 11.67 51.79 21.41
C THR A 16 11.80 50.91 22.66
N GLY A 17 12.98 50.31 22.86
CA GLY A 17 13.48 49.83 24.16
C GLY A 17 14.31 50.92 24.86
N PRO A 18 15.06 50.66 25.97
CA PRO A 18 16.25 49.78 25.86
C PRO A 18 16.78 49.07 27.16
N LYS A 19 17.78 48.18 26.96
CA LYS A 19 19.00 47.90 27.78
C LYS A 19 18.97 47.50 29.29
N SER A 20 19.70 46.40 29.58
CA SER A 20 20.72 46.23 30.65
C SER A 20 20.27 46.27 32.14
N SER A 21 20.86 45.61 33.15
CA SER A 21 22.23 45.06 33.31
C SER A 21 22.32 43.93 34.37
N ASN A 22 23.43 43.19 34.34
CA ASN A 22 24.04 42.30 35.35
C ASN A 22 23.59 42.38 36.83
N SER A 23 23.60 41.22 37.49
CA SER A 23 24.24 41.08 38.81
C SER A 23 25.07 39.79 38.88
N ILE A 24 26.27 39.90 39.45
CA ILE A 24 27.20 38.79 39.73
C ILE A 24 27.07 38.46 41.22
N VAL A 25 26.94 37.18 41.56
CA VAL A 25 27.15 36.70 42.93
C VAL A 25 28.09 35.50 42.88
N ARG A 26 29.23 35.61 43.57
CA ARG A 26 30.10 34.48 43.89
C ARG A 26 29.52 33.73 45.09
N ALA A 27 29.61 32.42 45.08
CA ALA A 27 29.67 31.60 46.28
C ALA A 27 30.56 30.38 46.01
N ASP A 28 31.66 30.28 46.73
CA ASP A 28 32.53 29.09 46.71
C ASP A 28 31.82 27.92 47.41
N SER A 29 32.05 26.70 46.94
CA SER A 29 31.99 25.49 47.79
C SER A 29 32.66 24.31 47.11
N ASP A 30 33.70 23.78 47.76
CA ASP A 30 34.35 22.53 47.37
C ASP A 30 33.38 21.36 47.41
N GLY A 31 33.33 20.58 46.32
CA GLY A 31 32.38 19.49 46.12
C GLY A 31 33.00 18.32 45.37
N SER A 32 33.90 17.60 46.06
CA SER A 32 34.62 16.41 45.55
C SER A 32 33.68 15.38 44.90
N THR A 33 33.58 15.43 43.57
CA THR A 33 32.86 14.43 42.77
C THR A 33 33.86 13.48 42.12
N LYS A 34 34.06 12.32 42.77
CA LYS A 34 34.74 11.17 42.16
C LYS A 34 34.00 10.79 40.87
N LYS A 35 34.55 11.18 39.72
CA LYS A 35 34.12 10.67 38.40
C LYS A 35 34.50 9.20 38.30
N THR A 36 33.56 8.31 38.62
CA THR A 36 33.67 6.89 38.28
C THR A 36 33.75 6.76 36.76
N PRO A 37 34.83 6.20 36.17
CA PRO A 37 34.93 6.08 34.73
C PRO A 37 33.95 5.01 34.24
N ILE A 38 32.97 5.42 33.43
CA ILE A 38 32.12 4.48 32.69
C ILE A 38 32.98 3.82 31.62
N LYS A 39 33.61 2.69 31.97
CA LYS A 39 34.26 1.78 31.01
C LYS A 39 33.19 1.01 30.24
N THR A 40 32.58 1.64 29.24
CA THR A 40 31.87 0.90 28.17
C THR A 40 32.85 0.55 27.06
N THR A 41 33.87 -0.25 27.41
CA THR A 41 34.76 -0.86 26.42
C THR A 41 34.20 -2.24 26.06
N GLN A 42 32.99 -2.27 25.50
CA GLN A 42 32.50 -3.48 24.84
C GLN A 42 33.44 -3.80 23.69
N THR A 43 34.06 -4.98 23.77
CA THR A 43 34.97 -5.46 22.75
C THR A 43 34.21 -5.71 21.45
N VAL A 44 34.93 -5.63 20.33
CA VAL A 44 34.37 -5.93 19.00
C VAL A 44 33.75 -7.34 18.98
N GLU A 45 34.30 -8.28 19.75
CA GLU A 45 33.80 -9.66 19.81
C GLU A 45 32.61 -9.85 20.76
N GLU A 46 32.46 -9.06 21.82
CA GLU A 46 31.19 -8.97 22.56
C GLU A 46 30.09 -8.37 21.67
N LEU A 47 30.40 -7.37 20.85
CA LEU A 47 29.47 -6.81 19.86
C LEU A 47 29.11 -7.83 18.77
N LYS A 48 30.06 -8.59 18.23
CA LYS A 48 29.78 -9.68 17.28
C LYS A 48 28.99 -10.81 17.93
N ALA A 49 29.31 -11.22 19.16
CA ALA A 49 28.56 -12.23 19.90
C ALA A 49 27.11 -11.77 20.17
N THR A 50 26.92 -10.50 20.56
CA THR A 50 25.60 -9.90 20.78
C THR A 50 24.81 -9.80 19.47
N LEU A 51 25.46 -9.44 18.35
CA LEU A 51 24.85 -9.44 17.01
C LEU A 51 24.51 -10.85 16.51
N SER A 52 25.34 -11.86 16.80
CA SER A 52 25.06 -13.25 16.47
C SER A 52 23.91 -13.82 17.32
N ALA A 53 23.85 -13.50 18.62
CA ALA A 53 22.73 -13.85 19.49
C ALA A 53 21.43 -13.15 19.05
N LEU A 54 21.49 -11.87 18.67
CA LEU A 54 20.36 -11.14 18.08
C LEU A 54 19.93 -11.72 16.73
N ARG A 55 20.83 -12.33 15.97
CA ARG A 55 20.51 -13.04 14.72
C ARG A 55 19.90 -14.43 15.00
N SER A 56 20.41 -15.19 15.97
CA SER A 56 19.84 -16.49 16.35
C SER A 56 18.51 -16.38 17.09
N MET A 57 18.18 -15.20 17.64
CA MET A 57 16.86 -14.90 18.23
C MET A 57 15.88 -14.26 17.24
N ARG A 58 16.24 -14.00 15.97
CA ARG A 58 15.23 -13.67 14.97
C ARG A 58 14.40 -14.92 14.69
N PRO A 59 13.06 -14.83 14.59
CA PRO A 59 12.29 -15.88 13.96
C PRO A 59 12.88 -16.11 12.55
N SER A 60 12.97 -17.37 12.12
CA SER A 60 13.67 -17.78 10.90
C SER A 60 13.10 -17.20 9.59
N CYS A 61 11.96 -16.50 9.68
CA CYS A 61 11.35 -15.70 8.65
C CYS A 61 10.44 -14.66 9.33
N THR A 62 10.51 -13.37 8.99
CA THR A 62 9.50 -12.39 9.44
C THR A 62 8.20 -12.57 8.67
N PRO A 63 7.03 -12.04 9.12
CA PRO A 63 5.82 -12.09 8.32
C PRO A 63 5.95 -11.35 6.97
N LEU A 64 6.78 -10.29 6.86
CA LEU A 64 7.03 -9.65 5.56
C LEU A 64 7.86 -10.52 4.62
N GLU A 65 8.83 -11.28 5.15
CA GLU A 65 9.62 -12.24 4.38
C GLU A 65 8.78 -13.46 3.97
N ALA A 66 7.94 -13.96 4.87
CA ALA A 66 7.04 -15.09 4.60
C ALA A 66 6.03 -14.72 3.50
N LEU A 67 5.43 -13.53 3.57
CA LEU A 67 4.48 -13.06 2.57
C LEU A 67 5.12 -12.93 1.18
N ASP A 68 6.30 -12.31 1.10
CA ASP A 68 7.06 -12.19 -0.15
C ASP A 68 7.48 -13.56 -0.71
N GLN A 69 7.82 -14.51 0.16
CA GLN A 69 8.19 -15.86 -0.25
C GLN A 69 6.98 -16.66 -0.75
N GLU A 70 5.83 -16.67 -0.06
CA GLU A 70 4.65 -17.40 -0.55
C GLU A 70 4.11 -16.81 -1.87
N LEU A 71 4.18 -15.48 -2.03
CA LEU A 71 3.85 -14.82 -3.29
C LEU A 71 4.79 -15.23 -4.43
N LYS A 72 6.09 -15.43 -4.16
CA LYS A 72 7.05 -15.95 -5.15
C LYS A 72 6.80 -17.45 -5.44
N ASN A 73 6.58 -18.25 -4.40
CA ASN A 73 6.27 -19.68 -4.50
C ASN A 73 5.04 -19.91 -5.40
N LEU A 74 4.02 -19.04 -5.32
CA LEU A 74 2.83 -19.09 -6.17
C LEU A 74 3.16 -19.13 -7.67
N PHE A 75 4.19 -18.40 -8.10
CA PHE A 75 4.65 -18.30 -9.50
C PHE A 75 5.82 -19.23 -9.87
N GLU A 76 6.28 -20.10 -8.97
CA GLU A 76 7.42 -21.01 -9.23
C GLU A 76 7.21 -21.90 -10.46
N GLY A 77 5.98 -22.37 -10.69
CA GLY A 77 5.57 -23.12 -11.90
C GLY A 77 5.20 -22.23 -13.10
N GLY A 78 5.54 -20.94 -13.07
CA GLY A 78 5.14 -19.95 -14.06
C GLY A 78 3.70 -19.46 -13.91
N VAL A 79 3.35 -18.48 -14.76
CA VAL A 79 2.05 -17.76 -14.72
C VAL A 79 0.86 -18.72 -14.87
N GLN A 80 0.96 -19.76 -15.70
CA GLN A 80 -0.12 -20.72 -15.90
C GLN A 80 -0.42 -21.54 -14.63
N ALA A 81 0.63 -22.02 -13.95
CA ALA A 81 0.49 -22.74 -12.68
C ALA A 81 -0.08 -21.81 -11.59
N ALA A 82 0.36 -20.56 -11.53
CA ALA A 82 -0.18 -19.55 -10.62
C ALA A 82 -1.67 -19.31 -10.86
N SER A 83 -2.11 -19.18 -12.12
CA SER A 83 -3.54 -19.06 -12.47
C SER A 83 -4.37 -20.23 -11.95
N CYS A 84 -3.91 -21.47 -12.16
CA CYS A 84 -4.58 -22.67 -11.64
C CYS A 84 -4.63 -22.68 -10.11
N ARG A 85 -3.53 -22.31 -9.43
CA ARG A 85 -3.46 -22.15 -7.97
C ARG A 85 -4.45 -21.11 -7.47
N CYS A 86 -4.61 -19.97 -8.15
CA CYS A 86 -5.56 -18.94 -7.77
C CYS A 86 -7.03 -19.34 -7.95
N ILE A 87 -7.37 -20.08 -9.01
CA ILE A 87 -8.72 -20.64 -9.18
C ILE A 87 -9.03 -21.64 -8.07
N ALA A 88 -8.08 -22.52 -7.75
CA ALA A 88 -8.22 -23.48 -6.64
C ALA A 88 -8.35 -22.77 -5.29
N LEU A 89 -7.51 -21.74 -5.03
CA LEU A 89 -7.50 -20.93 -3.82
C LEU A 89 -8.85 -20.20 -3.63
N ARG A 90 -9.32 -19.48 -4.67
CA ARG A 90 -10.64 -18.85 -4.67
C ARG A 90 -11.75 -19.87 -4.37
N SER A 91 -11.68 -21.05 -4.98
CA SER A 91 -12.66 -22.12 -4.76
C SER A 91 -12.63 -22.68 -3.32
N ALA A 92 -11.47 -22.70 -2.67
CA ALA A 92 -11.34 -23.11 -1.28
C ALA A 92 -11.90 -22.05 -0.31
N VAL A 93 -11.56 -20.77 -0.53
CA VAL A 93 -12.06 -19.65 0.28
C VAL A 93 -13.59 -19.53 0.19
N LEU A 94 -14.18 -19.68 -1.01
CA LEU A 94 -15.65 -19.72 -1.18
C LEU A 94 -16.34 -20.91 -0.47
N ARG A 95 -15.58 -21.90 0.01
CA ARG A 95 -16.08 -23.01 0.84
C ARG A 95 -15.68 -22.89 2.32
N GLY A 96 -15.06 -21.77 2.73
CA GLY A 96 -14.52 -21.59 4.08
C GLY A 96 -13.35 -22.54 4.39
N GLN A 97 -12.56 -22.92 3.38
CA GLN A 97 -11.48 -23.92 3.49
C GLN A 97 -10.10 -23.30 3.29
N THR A 98 -9.15 -23.67 4.15
CA THR A 98 -7.71 -23.40 3.96
C THR A 98 -7.00 -24.50 3.16
N THR A 99 -7.58 -25.69 3.03
CA THR A 99 -7.07 -26.76 2.16
C THR A 99 -7.42 -26.47 0.70
N VAL A 100 -6.39 -26.24 -0.12
CA VAL A 100 -6.50 -25.87 -1.54
C VAL A 100 -6.20 -27.07 -2.43
N ARG A 101 -7.24 -27.65 -3.03
CA ARG A 101 -7.12 -28.78 -3.97
C ARG A 101 -6.84 -28.30 -5.37
N LEU A 102 -5.65 -28.62 -5.89
CA LEU A 102 -5.17 -28.17 -7.20
C LEU A 102 -5.84 -28.90 -8.37
N ARG A 103 -6.44 -30.07 -8.12
CA ARG A 103 -7.28 -30.78 -9.10
C ARG A 103 -8.75 -30.59 -8.79
N PRO A 104 -9.58 -30.15 -9.76
CA PRO A 104 -11.03 -30.36 -9.67
C PRO A 104 -11.32 -31.86 -9.56
N ARG A 105 -12.32 -32.25 -8.76
CA ARG A 105 -12.95 -33.57 -8.92
C ARG A 105 -13.47 -33.64 -10.36
N ALA A 106 -13.06 -34.66 -11.10
CA ALA A 106 -13.19 -34.70 -12.55
C ALA A 106 -14.63 -34.45 -13.04
N SER A 107 -14.84 -33.33 -13.74
CA SER A 107 -15.90 -33.17 -14.74
C SER A 107 -15.26 -33.29 -16.12
N LEU A 108 -15.17 -34.53 -16.60
CA LEU A 108 -14.36 -35.01 -17.74
C LEU A 108 -14.72 -34.41 -19.12
N ASN A 109 -15.62 -33.42 -19.19
CA ASN A 109 -16.30 -32.96 -20.42
C ASN A 109 -16.38 -31.43 -20.60
N ARG A 110 -15.62 -30.63 -19.85
CA ARG A 110 -15.26 -29.28 -20.33
C ARG A 110 -13.79 -29.30 -20.74
N GLN A 111 -13.53 -28.96 -22.00
CA GLN A 111 -12.26 -28.33 -22.33
C GLN A 111 -12.15 -27.13 -21.38
N LEU A 112 -11.24 -27.22 -20.41
CA LEU A 112 -10.94 -26.12 -19.53
C LEU A 112 -10.26 -25.07 -20.39
N ASP A 113 -10.98 -23.97 -20.66
CA ASP A 113 -10.36 -22.74 -21.13
C ASP A 113 -9.22 -22.43 -20.15
N LEU A 114 -7.98 -22.69 -20.59
CA LEU A 114 -6.80 -22.51 -19.78
C LEU A 114 -6.79 -21.04 -19.34
N PRO A 115 -6.74 -20.74 -18.03
CA PRO A 115 -6.94 -19.39 -17.55
C PRO A 115 -5.92 -18.45 -18.17
N ILE A 116 -6.43 -17.47 -18.92
CA ILE A 116 -5.64 -16.65 -19.82
C ILE A 116 -4.61 -15.86 -19.00
N PRO A 117 -3.31 -15.88 -19.36
CA PRO A 117 -2.25 -15.17 -18.62
C PRO A 117 -2.50 -13.67 -18.39
N SER A 118 -3.36 -13.04 -19.19
CA SER A 118 -3.78 -11.63 -19.03
C SER A 118 -4.55 -11.36 -17.73
N PHE A 119 -5.12 -12.37 -17.07
CA PHE A 119 -5.72 -12.27 -15.73
C PHE A 119 -4.78 -11.59 -14.72
N TRP A 120 -3.49 -11.88 -14.82
CA TRP A 120 -2.43 -11.34 -13.96
C TRP A 120 -1.98 -9.92 -14.31
N ASN A 121 -2.47 -9.35 -15.40
CA ASN A 121 -2.33 -7.92 -15.69
C ASN A 121 -3.25 -7.08 -14.79
N THR A 122 -4.16 -7.69 -14.01
CA THR A 122 -5.12 -6.92 -13.21
C THR A 122 -4.61 -6.65 -11.79
N ALA A 123 -4.57 -5.36 -11.44
CA ALA A 123 -4.25 -4.85 -10.11
C ALA A 123 -5.12 -5.50 -9.00
N PHE A 124 -6.39 -5.73 -9.31
CA PHE A 124 -7.37 -6.36 -8.43
C PHE A 124 -6.94 -7.76 -7.98
N ILE A 125 -6.56 -8.63 -8.92
CA ILE A 125 -6.16 -10.01 -8.60
C ILE A 125 -4.85 -10.05 -7.82
N ALA A 126 -3.87 -9.24 -8.20
CA ALA A 126 -2.63 -9.12 -7.43
C ALA A 126 -2.91 -8.71 -5.98
N THR A 127 -3.77 -7.70 -5.79
CA THR A 127 -4.17 -7.21 -4.46
C THR A 127 -4.95 -8.25 -3.67
N THR A 128 -5.97 -8.89 -4.26
CA THR A 128 -6.77 -9.95 -3.63
C THR A 128 -5.90 -11.13 -3.18
N VAL A 129 -4.95 -11.58 -4.00
CA VAL A 129 -4.06 -12.71 -3.63
C VAL A 129 -3.18 -12.37 -2.43
N VAL A 130 -2.59 -11.16 -2.40
CA VAL A 130 -1.77 -10.71 -1.27
C VAL A 130 -2.62 -10.57 0.00
N LEU A 131 -3.83 -10.03 -0.09
CA LEU A 131 -4.76 -9.94 1.03
C LEU A 131 -5.21 -11.32 1.53
N LEU A 132 -5.49 -12.26 0.62
CA LEU A 132 -5.82 -13.64 0.98
C LEU A 132 -4.70 -14.32 1.78
N PHE A 133 -3.43 -14.15 1.38
CA PHE A 133 -2.32 -14.65 2.19
C PHE A 133 -2.23 -13.91 3.53
N ALA A 134 -2.39 -12.58 3.57
CA ALA A 134 -2.29 -11.81 4.80
C ALA A 134 -3.45 -12.01 5.81
N SER A 135 -4.66 -12.36 5.38
CA SER A 135 -5.80 -12.57 6.28
C SER A 135 -5.55 -13.69 7.30
N PRO A 136 -6.13 -13.62 8.52
CA PRO A 136 -6.12 -14.76 9.44
C PRO A 136 -6.84 -15.98 8.84
N PRO A 137 -6.67 -17.20 9.40
CA PRO A 137 -7.32 -18.42 8.91
C PRO A 137 -8.85 -18.50 9.14
N ASP A 138 -9.45 -17.41 9.59
CA ASP A 138 -10.88 -17.26 9.76
C ASP A 138 -11.62 -17.24 8.40
N PRO A 139 -12.70 -18.02 8.22
CA PRO A 139 -13.49 -18.05 6.99
C PRO A 139 -14.06 -16.68 6.58
N ASP A 140 -14.55 -15.89 7.54
CA ASP A 140 -15.17 -14.59 7.25
C ASP A 140 -14.10 -13.56 6.83
N ALA A 141 -12.93 -13.56 7.48
CA ALA A 141 -11.81 -12.69 7.13
C ALA A 141 -11.15 -13.04 5.78
N THR A 142 -11.10 -14.34 5.41
CA THR A 142 -10.63 -14.75 4.08
C THR A 142 -11.67 -14.46 2.99
N LEU A 143 -12.96 -14.66 3.28
CA LEU A 143 -14.04 -14.28 2.36
C LEU A 143 -14.11 -12.75 2.18
N ALA A 144 -13.94 -11.95 3.22
CA ALA A 144 -13.89 -10.50 3.12
C ALA A 144 -12.75 -10.01 2.22
N ALA A 145 -11.54 -10.59 2.37
CA ALA A 145 -10.40 -10.30 1.50
C ALA A 145 -10.59 -10.75 0.04
N LEU A 146 -11.27 -11.88 -0.19
CA LEU A 146 -11.66 -12.32 -1.54
C LEU A 146 -12.67 -11.35 -2.16
N SER A 147 -13.68 -10.95 -1.39
CA SER A 147 -14.80 -10.14 -1.88
C SER A 147 -14.41 -8.70 -2.17
N TRP A 148 -13.50 -8.09 -1.40
CA TRP A 148 -13.22 -6.65 -1.39
C TRP A 148 -12.93 -5.98 -2.74
N LEU A 149 -12.40 -6.71 -3.74
CA LEU A 149 -12.17 -6.21 -5.10
C LEU A 149 -12.89 -7.04 -6.18
N SER A 150 -13.81 -7.92 -5.77
CA SER A 150 -14.56 -8.79 -6.66
C SER A 150 -15.91 -8.18 -7.03
N TYR A 151 -16.10 -7.90 -8.33
CA TYR A 151 -17.39 -7.49 -8.89
C TYR A 151 -18.49 -8.53 -8.62
N GLU A 152 -18.18 -9.81 -8.85
CA GLU A 152 -19.11 -10.94 -8.69
C GLU A 152 -19.56 -11.17 -7.25
N LEU A 153 -18.79 -10.68 -6.26
CA LEU A 153 -19.11 -10.77 -4.84
C LEU A 153 -19.54 -9.40 -4.26
N GLY A 154 -19.87 -8.43 -5.12
CA GLY A 154 -20.41 -7.13 -4.74
C GLY A 154 -19.44 -6.23 -3.96
N GLY A 155 -18.13 -6.47 -4.05
CA GLY A 155 -17.15 -5.72 -3.27
C GLY A 155 -16.52 -4.52 -3.99
N VAL A 156 -16.75 -4.33 -5.29
CA VAL A 156 -16.34 -3.08 -5.97
C VAL A 156 -17.12 -1.88 -5.41
N PRO A 157 -16.54 -0.67 -5.34
CA PRO A 157 -17.20 0.48 -4.74
C PRO A 157 -18.24 1.08 -5.71
N THR A 158 -19.35 1.56 -5.15
CA THR A 158 -20.45 2.20 -5.88
C THR A 158 -20.49 3.72 -5.63
N MET A 159 -21.28 4.46 -6.40
CA MET A 159 -21.56 5.88 -6.09
C MET A 159 -22.27 6.03 -4.74
N THR A 160 -23.00 5.02 -4.27
CA THR A 160 -23.58 5.02 -2.93
C THR A 160 -22.49 5.00 -1.86
N ASP A 161 -21.45 4.18 -2.04
CA ASP A 161 -20.31 4.12 -1.12
C ASP A 161 -19.51 5.43 -1.13
N ILE A 162 -19.22 5.97 -2.32
CA ILE A 162 -18.47 7.23 -2.47
C ILE A 162 -19.20 8.41 -1.81
N ARG A 163 -20.53 8.47 -1.94
CA ARG A 163 -21.37 9.51 -1.31
C ARG A 163 -21.48 9.34 0.22
N LYS A 164 -21.39 8.10 0.71
CA LYS A 164 -21.56 7.75 2.13
C LYS A 164 -20.25 7.80 2.93
N TYR A 165 -19.12 7.48 2.30
CA TYR A 165 -17.82 7.33 2.95
C TYR A 165 -16.79 8.30 2.37
N ALA A 166 -16.19 9.10 3.25
CA ALA A 166 -15.07 9.96 2.87
C ALA A 166 -13.86 9.14 2.41
N SER A 167 -13.11 9.68 1.46
CA SER A 167 -11.85 9.11 0.97
C SER A 167 -10.86 8.86 2.13
N ALA A 168 -10.24 7.69 2.16
CA ALA A 168 -9.35 7.26 3.22
C ALA A 168 -7.98 7.95 3.16
N ASP A 169 -7.49 8.38 4.34
CA ASP A 169 -6.15 8.95 4.49
C ASP A 169 -5.10 7.83 4.65
N LEU A 170 -4.44 7.49 3.54
CA LEU A 170 -3.37 6.48 3.53
C LEU A 170 -2.16 6.91 4.38
N SER A 171 -1.83 8.20 4.43
CA SER A 171 -0.71 8.69 5.24
C SER A 171 -0.94 8.47 6.73
N LYS A 172 -2.17 8.72 7.21
CA LYS A 172 -2.59 8.46 8.58
C LYS A 172 -2.58 6.96 8.90
N ARG A 173 -3.14 6.11 8.03
CA ARG A 173 -3.13 4.65 8.21
C ARG A 173 -1.71 4.08 8.21
N PHE A 174 -0.86 4.52 7.29
CA PHE A 174 0.56 4.13 7.26
C PHE A 174 1.30 4.57 8.53
N ALA A 175 1.06 5.79 9.01
CA ALA A 175 1.68 6.28 10.24
C ALA A 175 1.23 5.46 11.48
N GLN A 176 -0.04 5.05 11.54
CA GLN A 176 -0.56 4.16 12.58
C GLN A 176 0.09 2.76 12.52
N ALA A 177 0.08 2.13 11.35
CA ALA A 177 0.73 0.84 11.10
C ALA A 177 2.23 0.86 11.47
N LYS A 178 2.96 1.87 11.00
CA LYS A 178 4.38 2.08 11.34
C LYS A 178 4.59 2.26 12.84
N LYS A 179 3.73 3.01 13.53
CA LYS A 179 3.82 3.18 14.98
C LYS A 179 3.67 1.84 15.70
N VAL A 180 2.66 1.05 15.34
CA VAL A 180 2.42 -0.28 15.92
C VAL A 180 3.59 -1.25 15.65
N ALA A 181 4.19 -1.19 14.45
CA ALA A 181 5.33 -2.00 14.08
C ALA A 181 6.65 -1.66 14.83
N ILE A 182 6.83 -0.40 15.25
CA ILE A 182 8.05 0.08 15.94
C ILE A 182 7.90 0.08 17.47
N ASP A 183 6.78 0.59 17.99
CA ASP A 183 6.57 0.83 19.43
C ASP A 183 6.11 -0.43 20.19
N GLY A 184 5.71 -1.49 19.47
CA GLY A 184 5.21 -2.73 20.06
C GLY A 184 6.29 -3.55 20.79
N LYS A 185 5.94 -4.09 21.97
CA LYS A 185 6.76 -5.10 22.68
C LYS A 185 7.03 -6.34 21.81
N VAL A 186 6.04 -6.69 20.98
CA VAL A 186 6.15 -7.69 19.90
C VAL A 186 6.03 -6.91 18.60
N ALA A 187 6.93 -7.16 17.65
CA ALA A 187 6.88 -6.54 16.33
C ALA A 187 5.67 -7.09 15.56
N LYS A 188 4.70 -6.21 15.26
CA LYS A 188 3.51 -6.55 14.48
C LYS A 188 3.68 -6.14 13.03
N VAL A 189 3.04 -6.89 12.13
CA VAL A 189 2.89 -6.50 10.72
C VAL A 189 1.44 -6.09 10.47
N THR A 190 1.26 -4.98 9.76
CA THR A 190 -0.05 -4.53 9.25
C THR A 190 0.00 -4.53 7.73
N VAL A 191 -1.04 -5.08 7.10
CA VAL A 191 -1.19 -5.13 5.65
C VAL A 191 -2.37 -4.23 5.27
N LEU A 192 -2.10 -3.25 4.40
CA LEU A 192 -3.07 -2.30 3.88
C LEU A 192 -3.30 -2.61 2.40
N GLY A 193 -4.42 -3.22 2.05
CA GLY A 193 -4.95 -3.16 0.70
C GLY A 193 -5.44 -1.74 0.45
N VAL A 194 -4.98 -1.10 -0.61
CA VAL A 194 -5.35 0.25 -1.01
C VAL A 194 -5.99 0.17 -2.39
N ASP A 195 -7.11 0.86 -2.57
CA ASP A 195 -7.79 0.96 -3.86
C ASP A 195 -8.05 2.45 -4.14
N LEU A 196 -7.25 3.01 -5.05
CA LEU A 196 -7.35 4.38 -5.55
C LEU A 196 -8.21 4.33 -6.82
N VAL A 197 -9.37 4.97 -6.77
CA VAL A 197 -10.30 5.02 -7.89
C VAL A 197 -10.56 6.48 -8.27
N ASP A 198 -10.52 6.78 -9.57
CA ASP A 198 -11.14 7.99 -10.09
C ASP A 198 -12.66 7.77 -10.16
N VAL A 199 -13.42 8.51 -9.35
CA VAL A 199 -14.87 8.37 -9.18
C VAL A 199 -15.62 8.38 -10.51
N GLU A 200 -15.09 9.07 -11.51
CA GLU A 200 -15.63 9.16 -12.86
C GLU A 200 -15.79 7.79 -13.54
N ILE A 201 -14.95 6.79 -13.25
CA ILE A 201 -15.14 5.44 -13.79
C ILE A 201 -16.42 4.79 -13.27
N ILE A 202 -16.76 5.04 -12.00
CA ILE A 202 -17.94 4.47 -11.34
C ILE A 202 -19.20 5.24 -11.76
N ASP A 203 -19.14 6.58 -11.75
CA ASP A 203 -20.23 7.44 -12.22
C ASP A 203 -20.62 7.07 -13.68
N ARG A 204 -19.63 6.99 -14.60
CA ARG A 204 -19.89 6.62 -16.00
C ARG A 204 -20.48 5.22 -16.15
N CYS A 205 -19.99 4.23 -15.38
CA CYS A 205 -20.51 2.87 -15.39
C CYS A 205 -21.95 2.78 -14.84
N GLU A 206 -22.28 3.49 -13.77
CA GLU A 206 -23.63 3.45 -13.16
C GLU A 206 -24.67 4.23 -13.97
N ILE A 207 -24.34 5.41 -14.52
CA ILE A 207 -25.28 6.21 -15.32
C ILE A 207 -25.38 5.71 -16.79
N GLN A 208 -24.62 4.68 -17.18
CA GLN A 208 -24.50 4.19 -18.56
C GLN A 208 -24.15 5.31 -19.56
N SER A 209 -23.25 6.21 -19.18
CA SER A 209 -22.88 7.35 -20.02
C SER A 209 -22.20 6.88 -21.30
N ARG A 210 -22.58 7.48 -22.44
CA ARG A 210 -22.01 7.19 -23.76
C ARG A 210 -20.74 7.99 -24.09
N ASP A 211 -20.32 8.90 -23.20
CA ASP A 211 -19.03 9.57 -23.35
C ASP A 211 -17.90 8.56 -23.07
N MET A 212 -17.45 7.93 -24.16
CA MET A 212 -16.32 7.00 -24.21
C MET A 212 -15.07 7.67 -24.80
N GLU A 213 -15.06 9.00 -24.95
CA GLU A 213 -13.94 9.73 -25.56
C GLU A 213 -12.74 9.89 -24.62
N TYR A 214 -12.87 9.46 -23.36
CA TYR A 214 -11.88 9.59 -22.30
C TYR A 214 -11.67 8.28 -21.55
N THR A 215 -10.44 8.04 -21.11
CA THR A 215 -10.09 6.97 -20.15
C THR A 215 -10.09 7.51 -18.72
N SER A 216 -10.73 6.76 -17.82
CA SER A 216 -10.59 6.90 -16.36
C SER A 216 -9.93 5.63 -15.81
N PHE A 217 -9.42 5.66 -14.57
CA PHE A 217 -8.61 4.57 -14.03
C PHE A 217 -8.90 4.23 -12.56
N ALA A 218 -8.52 3.01 -12.20
CA ALA A 218 -8.46 2.52 -10.83
C ALA A 218 -7.14 1.76 -10.65
N HIS A 219 -6.46 1.97 -9.53
CA HIS A 219 -5.26 1.23 -9.13
C HIS A 219 -5.40 0.69 -7.71
N SER A 220 -5.41 -0.63 -7.59
CA SER A 220 -5.33 -1.32 -6.31
C SER A 220 -3.93 -1.91 -6.08
N PHE A 221 -3.40 -1.73 -4.88
CA PHE A 221 -2.08 -2.23 -4.48
C PHE A 221 -2.10 -2.57 -2.98
N VAL A 222 -1.04 -3.23 -2.50
CA VAL A 222 -0.90 -3.57 -1.07
C VAL A 222 0.38 -2.97 -0.50
N LEU A 223 0.27 -2.33 0.67
CA LEU A 223 1.40 -2.00 1.53
C LEU A 223 1.47 -2.99 2.69
N ALA A 224 2.55 -3.76 2.79
CA ALA A 224 2.82 -4.60 3.96
C ALA A 224 3.90 -3.92 4.82
N ILE A 225 3.55 -3.57 6.07
CA ILE A 225 4.31 -2.67 6.94
C ILE A 225 4.73 -3.45 8.19
N GLY A 226 6.03 -3.54 8.44
CA GLY A 226 6.64 -4.27 9.56
C GLY A 226 7.77 -3.47 10.21
N ARG A 227 8.46 -4.03 11.21
CA ARG A 227 9.48 -3.29 11.97
C ARG A 227 10.70 -2.94 11.13
N GLU A 228 11.02 -3.82 10.19
CA GLU A 228 12.13 -3.74 9.24
C GLU A 228 11.93 -2.72 8.11
N GLY A 229 10.69 -2.26 7.88
CA GLY A 229 10.34 -1.35 6.79
C GLY A 229 8.97 -1.66 6.21
N PHE A 230 8.80 -1.46 4.90
CA PHE A 230 7.57 -1.82 4.20
C PHE A 230 7.84 -2.40 2.82
N ARG A 231 6.89 -3.17 2.29
CA ARG A 231 6.89 -3.67 0.90
C ARG A 231 5.65 -3.13 0.20
N ILE A 232 5.74 -2.92 -1.11
CA ILE A 232 4.60 -2.67 -1.99
C ILE A 232 4.41 -3.93 -2.84
N TYR A 233 3.17 -4.34 -3.04
CA TYR A 233 2.79 -5.36 -4.02
C TYR A 233 1.72 -4.78 -4.94
N GLU A 234 1.93 -4.87 -6.24
CA GLU A 234 1.11 -4.22 -7.25
C GLU A 234 1.24 -4.96 -8.58
N ALA A 235 0.26 -4.74 -9.45
CA ALA A 235 0.29 -5.12 -10.85
C ALA A 235 -0.47 -4.05 -11.63
N TRP A 236 -0.07 -3.79 -12.86
CA TRP A 236 -0.73 -2.82 -13.73
C TRP A 236 -1.22 -3.49 -15.01
N ARG A 237 -2.24 -2.85 -15.62
CA ARG A 237 -3.12 -3.35 -16.71
C ARG A 237 -2.38 -3.89 -17.94
N GLU A 238 -3.09 -4.20 -19.02
CA GLU A 238 -2.59 -4.83 -20.25
C GLU A 238 -1.24 -4.30 -20.82
N HIS A 239 -0.87 -3.05 -20.53
CA HIS A 239 0.38 -2.43 -20.98
C HIS A 239 1.42 -2.21 -19.85
N GLY A 240 1.12 -2.60 -18.62
CA GLY A 240 1.97 -2.48 -17.45
C GLY A 240 2.81 -3.73 -17.16
N TYR A 241 3.03 -4.00 -15.87
CA TYR A 241 3.68 -5.22 -15.38
C TYR A 241 2.67 -6.11 -14.65
N ARG A 242 2.79 -7.41 -14.85
CA ARG A 242 2.12 -8.41 -14.01
C ARG A 242 2.78 -8.55 -12.66
N LEU A 243 2.08 -9.17 -11.69
CA LEU A 243 2.64 -9.45 -10.37
C LEU A 243 3.91 -10.32 -10.44
N ASP A 244 3.97 -11.36 -11.28
CA ASP A 244 5.19 -12.18 -11.44
C ASP A 244 6.38 -11.34 -11.92
N GLN A 245 6.16 -10.48 -12.91
CA GLN A 245 7.19 -9.60 -13.45
C GLN A 245 7.66 -8.56 -12.42
N TYR A 246 6.73 -8.03 -11.62
CA TYR A 246 7.02 -7.11 -10.53
C TYR A 246 7.88 -7.78 -9.44
N LEU A 247 7.49 -8.99 -9.01
CA LEU A 247 8.24 -9.79 -8.03
C LEU A 247 9.64 -10.15 -8.55
N MET A 248 9.76 -10.63 -9.80
CA MET A 248 11.03 -11.01 -10.43
C MET A 248 11.99 -9.83 -10.61
N ARG A 249 11.49 -8.63 -10.89
CA ARG A 249 12.28 -7.39 -10.98
C ARG A 249 12.65 -6.79 -9.61
N GLY A 250 12.27 -7.44 -8.51
CA GLY A 250 12.53 -6.96 -7.16
C GLY A 250 11.65 -5.79 -6.73
N GLY A 251 10.49 -5.57 -7.37
CA GLY A 251 9.55 -4.51 -7.00
C GLY A 251 9.05 -4.63 -5.56
N SER A 252 8.84 -5.88 -5.10
CA SER A 252 8.46 -6.20 -3.71
C SER A 252 9.59 -6.10 -2.69
N ARG A 253 10.77 -5.59 -3.06
CA ARG A 253 11.89 -5.39 -2.13
C ARG A 253 11.46 -4.65 -0.87
N LEU A 254 12.13 -4.94 0.23
CA LEU A 254 11.98 -4.16 1.45
C LEU A 254 12.41 -2.70 1.18
N ARG A 255 11.49 -1.76 1.44
CA ARG A 255 11.67 -0.31 1.31
C ARG A 255 11.83 0.31 2.70
N THR A 256 12.66 1.33 2.79
CA THR A 256 13.05 2.01 4.03
C THR A 256 12.04 3.06 4.49
N TRP A 257 12.11 3.45 5.75
CA TRP A 257 11.33 4.57 6.31
C TRP A 257 11.65 5.95 5.71
N ALA A 258 12.72 6.07 4.92
CA ALA A 258 13.02 7.27 4.15
C ALA A 258 12.18 7.28 2.85
N GLU A 259 12.18 6.17 2.12
CA GLU A 259 11.39 6.00 0.88
C GLU A 259 9.89 6.15 1.13
N SER A 260 9.37 5.71 2.29
CA SER A 260 7.96 5.90 2.63
C SER A 260 7.54 7.37 2.65
N LYS A 261 8.47 8.31 2.92
CA LYS A 261 8.17 9.76 2.89
C LYS A 261 7.96 10.28 1.47
N SER A 262 8.76 9.82 0.49
CA SER A 262 8.57 10.23 -0.91
C SER A 262 7.29 9.61 -1.48
N PHE A 263 7.11 8.30 -1.26
CA PHE A 263 5.91 7.57 -1.69
C PHE A 263 4.63 8.23 -1.16
N LEU A 264 4.52 8.48 0.15
CA LEU A 264 3.33 9.11 0.74
C LEU A 264 3.18 10.58 0.30
N LYS A 265 4.27 11.32 0.11
CA LYS A 265 4.22 12.71 -0.39
C LYS A 265 3.59 12.76 -1.78
N SER A 266 3.98 11.87 -2.69
CA SER A 266 3.43 11.88 -4.05
C SER A 266 2.08 11.18 -4.14
N PHE A 267 1.81 10.15 -3.34
CA PHE A 267 0.46 9.59 -3.20
C PHE A 267 -0.54 10.63 -2.67
N ASN A 268 -0.13 11.47 -1.71
CA ASN A 268 -0.98 12.55 -1.22
C ASN A 268 -1.27 13.60 -2.30
N LYS A 269 -0.35 13.87 -3.25
CA LYS A 269 -0.66 14.75 -4.41
C LYS A 269 -1.75 14.12 -5.29
N LEU A 270 -1.65 12.81 -5.56
CA LEU A 270 -2.65 12.06 -6.34
C LEU A 270 -4.04 12.03 -5.69
N CYS A 271 -4.11 12.19 -4.37
CA CYS A 271 -5.36 12.16 -3.61
C CYS A 271 -5.91 13.55 -3.29
N GLN A 272 -5.23 14.63 -3.69
CA GLN A 272 -5.77 15.98 -3.52
C GLN A 272 -6.98 16.17 -4.45
N PRO A 273 -8.08 16.78 -3.96
CA PRO A 273 -9.17 17.21 -4.83
C PRO A 273 -8.69 18.28 -5.81
N GLN A 274 -8.30 17.85 -7.01
CA GLN A 274 -7.94 18.70 -8.14
C GLN A 274 -9.01 18.56 -9.22
N LYS A 275 -9.24 19.62 -9.99
CA LYS A 275 -10.31 19.61 -11.02
C LYS A 275 -9.88 19.00 -12.35
N GLN A 276 -8.58 18.80 -12.58
CA GLN A 276 -8.05 18.38 -13.88
C GLN A 276 -6.86 17.44 -13.73
N TRP A 277 -6.73 16.48 -14.64
CA TRP A 277 -5.50 15.70 -14.81
C TRP A 277 -4.37 16.62 -15.31
N SER A 278 -3.15 16.40 -14.84
CA SER A 278 -2.00 17.25 -15.18
C SER A 278 -0.68 16.46 -15.23
N PRO A 279 0.37 17.00 -15.88
CA PRO A 279 1.70 16.38 -15.90
C PRO A 279 2.29 16.19 -14.50
N GLU A 280 1.96 17.05 -13.54
CA GLU A 280 2.40 16.92 -12.14
C GLU A 280 1.70 15.75 -11.43
N LEU A 281 0.44 15.47 -11.75
CA LEU A 281 -0.27 14.29 -11.27
C LEU A 281 0.28 13.02 -11.91
N ASN A 282 0.52 13.00 -13.23
CA ASN A 282 1.18 11.88 -13.89
C ASN A 282 2.58 11.62 -13.30
N SER A 283 3.37 12.67 -13.06
CA SER A 283 4.70 12.57 -12.43
C SER A 283 4.61 12.01 -10.99
N ALA A 284 3.59 12.39 -10.23
CA ALA A 284 3.36 11.84 -8.89
C ALA A 284 2.93 10.35 -8.94
N TYR A 285 2.19 9.95 -9.98
CA TYR A 285 1.81 8.57 -10.23
C TYR A 285 3.03 7.71 -10.61
N GLU A 286 3.88 8.23 -11.49
CA GLU A 286 5.14 7.61 -11.89
C GLU A 286 6.12 7.48 -10.71
N GLU A 287 6.22 8.46 -9.81
CA GLU A 287 7.02 8.36 -8.57
C GLU A 287 6.48 7.29 -7.60
N CYS A 288 5.17 7.08 -7.54
CA CYS A 288 4.56 6.05 -6.70
C CYS A 288 4.75 4.62 -7.25
N PHE A 289 4.49 4.43 -8.54
CA PHE A 289 4.24 3.11 -9.13
C PHE A 289 5.14 2.76 -10.34
N GLY A 290 6.03 3.67 -10.77
CA GLY A 290 6.91 3.46 -11.93
C GLY A 290 6.19 3.39 -13.28
N ILE A 291 5.03 4.03 -13.37
CA ILE A 291 4.11 3.96 -14.52
C ILE A 291 3.83 5.40 -14.99
N ASN A 292 4.13 5.70 -16.24
CA ASN A 292 3.73 6.95 -16.88
C ASN A 292 2.37 6.78 -17.55
N LEU A 293 1.28 7.24 -16.93
CA LEU A 293 -0.08 7.05 -17.45
C LEU A 293 -0.31 7.76 -18.79
N ASP A 294 0.26 8.94 -19.02
CA ASP A 294 0.15 9.65 -20.30
C ASP A 294 0.80 8.87 -21.47
N SER A 295 1.73 7.95 -21.20
CA SER A 295 2.29 7.05 -22.23
C SER A 295 1.34 5.91 -22.61
N PHE A 296 0.44 5.53 -21.70
CA PHE A 296 -0.57 4.48 -21.89
C PHE A 296 -1.89 5.04 -22.43
N CYS A 297 -2.29 6.23 -21.95
CA CYS A 297 -3.53 6.92 -22.28
C CYS A 297 -3.23 8.21 -23.09
N GLY A 298 -3.56 8.20 -24.39
CA GLY A 298 -3.35 9.33 -25.30
C GLY A 298 -2.54 8.99 -26.56
N LYS A 299 -2.37 10.02 -27.43
CA LYS A 299 -1.71 10.02 -28.76
C LYS A 299 -1.55 8.65 -29.45
N GLY A 300 -2.67 8.13 -29.93
CA GLY A 300 -2.79 7.09 -30.94
C GLY A 300 -4.25 6.98 -31.37
N PRO A 301 -4.58 6.47 -32.58
CA PRO A 301 -5.97 6.43 -33.08
C PRO A 301 -6.92 5.53 -32.26
N LEU A 302 -6.39 4.77 -31.29
CA LEU A 302 -7.13 3.85 -30.41
C LEU A 302 -6.92 4.16 -28.91
N LYS A 303 -6.23 5.26 -28.57
CA LYS A 303 -5.87 5.59 -27.19
C LYS A 303 -6.55 6.90 -26.76
N TYR A 304 -7.64 6.76 -26.01
CA TYR A 304 -8.35 7.90 -25.44
C TYR A 304 -7.47 8.65 -24.41
N PRO A 305 -7.50 9.99 -24.37
CA PRO A 305 -6.84 10.78 -23.34
C PRO A 305 -7.41 10.47 -21.94
N ILE A 306 -6.66 10.79 -20.89
CA ILE A 306 -7.18 10.74 -19.53
C ILE A 306 -8.28 11.80 -19.37
N ILE A 307 -9.33 11.44 -18.63
CA ILE A 307 -10.48 12.30 -18.40
C ILE A 307 -10.07 13.70 -17.85
N PRO A 308 -10.65 14.80 -18.40
CA PRO A 308 -10.24 16.15 -18.03
C PRO A 308 -10.67 16.57 -16.62
N VAL A 309 -11.49 15.77 -15.93
CA VAL A 309 -11.83 15.94 -14.52
C VAL A 309 -11.47 14.64 -13.80
N TYR A 310 -10.54 14.71 -12.86
CA TYR A 310 -10.07 13.56 -12.08
C TYR A 310 -10.56 13.71 -10.64
N ARG A 311 -11.36 12.76 -10.15
CA ARG A 311 -11.95 12.78 -8.80
C ARG A 311 -11.40 11.61 -7.97
N PRO A 312 -10.24 11.75 -7.30
CA PRO A 312 -9.67 10.66 -6.51
C PRO A 312 -10.53 10.31 -5.30
N TRP A 313 -10.82 9.03 -5.14
CA TRP A 313 -11.37 8.44 -3.93
C TRP A 313 -10.58 7.17 -3.57
N VAL A 314 -10.16 7.09 -2.31
CA VAL A 314 -9.35 5.99 -1.79
C VAL A 314 -10.16 5.22 -0.77
N ARG A 315 -10.10 3.89 -0.83
CA ARG A 315 -10.52 3.00 0.26
C ARG A 315 -9.39 2.07 0.67
N ILE A 316 -9.42 1.63 1.92
CA ILE A 316 -8.36 0.81 2.52
C ILE A 316 -8.98 -0.39 3.23
N PHE A 317 -8.48 -1.59 2.91
CA PHE A 317 -8.71 -2.83 3.65
C PHE A 317 -7.51 -3.06 4.56
N GLU A 318 -7.74 -3.10 5.88
CA GLU A 318 -6.67 -3.13 6.88
C GLU A 318 -6.68 -4.46 7.64
N ILE A 319 -5.59 -5.23 7.50
CA ILE A 319 -5.36 -6.46 8.25
C ILE A 319 -4.24 -6.19 9.26
N ASN A 320 -4.56 -6.26 10.54
CA ASN A 320 -3.63 -5.98 11.63
C ASN A 320 -3.06 -7.26 12.25
N ASP A 321 -1.84 -7.17 12.77
CA ASP A 321 -1.17 -8.24 13.53
C ASP A 321 -0.96 -9.53 12.72
N VAL A 322 -0.64 -9.38 11.43
CA VAL A 322 -0.40 -10.48 10.49
C VAL A 322 0.83 -11.29 10.89
N LYS A 323 0.68 -12.61 10.95
CA LYS A 323 1.69 -13.56 11.41
C LYS A 323 2.09 -14.54 10.31
N VAL A 324 3.13 -15.33 10.57
CA VAL A 324 3.65 -16.33 9.62
C VAL A 324 2.65 -17.47 9.45
N GLU A 325 1.92 -17.85 10.51
CA GLU A 325 0.84 -18.83 10.48
C GLU A 325 -0.37 -18.38 9.65
N ASP A 326 -0.70 -17.09 9.64
CA ASP A 326 -1.77 -16.54 8.79
C ASP A 326 -1.37 -16.68 7.32
N ILE A 327 -0.13 -16.33 6.99
CA ILE A 327 0.43 -16.42 5.63
C ILE A 327 0.48 -17.86 5.13
N ARG A 328 0.92 -18.80 5.98
CA ARG A 328 1.11 -20.22 5.63
C ARG A 328 -0.11 -21.11 5.89
N LYS A 329 -1.27 -20.52 6.17
CA LYS A 329 -2.51 -21.28 6.45
C LYS A 329 -2.95 -22.19 5.30
N PHE A 330 -2.64 -21.83 4.05
CA PHE A 330 -3.13 -22.56 2.88
C PHE A 330 -2.29 -23.80 2.59
N THR A 331 -2.90 -24.98 2.69
CA THR A 331 -2.25 -26.27 2.38
C THR A 331 -2.61 -26.72 0.97
N TRP A 332 -1.60 -26.99 0.14
CA TRP A 332 -1.79 -27.32 -1.27
C TRP A 332 -1.87 -28.83 -1.47
N GLU A 333 -3.04 -29.34 -1.86
CA GLU A 333 -3.29 -30.76 -2.10
C GLU A 333 -3.27 -31.11 -3.60
N GLY A 334 -2.43 -32.11 -3.95
CA GLY A 334 -2.29 -32.65 -5.30
C GLY A 334 -1.19 -32.00 -6.13
N THR A 335 -0.97 -32.50 -7.34
CA THR A 335 -0.07 -31.90 -8.34
C THR A 335 -0.88 -31.29 -9.49
N LEU A 336 -0.37 -30.16 -9.99
CA LEU A 336 -0.78 -29.53 -11.26
C LEU A 336 -0.30 -30.34 -12.46
#